data_AF-A0A963DEY2-F1
#
_entry.id   AF-A0A963DEY2-F1
#
_cell.length_a   1.000
_cell.length_b   1.000
_cell.length_c   1.000
_cell.angle_alpha   90.00
_cell.angle_beta   90.00
_cell.angle_gamma   90.00
#
_symmetry.space_group_name_H-M   'P 1'
#
loop_
_entity.id
_entity.type
_entity.pdbx_description
1 polymer ?
#
loop_
_entity_poly.entity_id
_entity_poly.type
_entity_poly.pdbx_seq_one_letter_code
_entity_poly.pdbx_strand_id
1 'polypeptide(L)'
;DIGSTTTDIVPVVAGRPQPRREGDSERLRSGELVYVGVARTPLCALAERIGWRGVEYNVMNEWFATTADVFRLTGELAPGHDQHAAADGGSKDVAGTCRRLARMIGHDGRDAGPADWRALAQAWRQRLLQRILDNLTRVLDAHPLPADAAIVGAGCGSFLAQELAARLGREHLPFHRMLAAPQALSGWVDTCAPSAAVASLYAGASACG
;
A
#
# COMPACT_ATOMS: atom_id res chain seq x y z
N ASP A 1 3.11 -5.86 5.27
CA ASP A 1 2.59 -6.41 4.00
C ASP A 1 1.58 -5.43 3.44
N ILE A 2 1.74 -5.00 2.18
CA ILE A 2 0.83 -4.05 1.54
C ILE A 2 0.20 -4.76 0.34
N GLY A 3 -1.06 -5.14 0.49
CA GLY A 3 -1.83 -5.82 -0.55
C GLY A 3 -2.66 -4.87 -1.41
N SER A 4 -3.57 -5.46 -2.18
CA SER A 4 -4.52 -4.71 -3.01
C SER A 4 -5.52 -3.89 -2.18
N THR A 5 -5.75 -4.27 -0.92
CA THR A 5 -6.88 -3.76 -0.11
C THR A 5 -6.47 -3.34 1.29
N THR A 6 -5.59 -4.10 1.93
CA THR A 6 -5.17 -3.89 3.30
C THR A 6 -3.66 -3.74 3.36
N THR A 7 -3.22 -3.12 4.45
CA THR A 7 -1.83 -3.03 4.87
C THR A 7 -1.72 -3.58 6.27
N ASP A 8 -0.95 -4.66 6.42
CA ASP A 8 -0.69 -5.33 7.68
C ASP A 8 0.67 -4.88 8.22
N ILE A 9 0.69 -4.39 9.45
CA ILE A 9 1.89 -3.92 10.15
C ILE A 9 2.09 -4.83 11.37
N VAL A 10 3.09 -5.69 11.31
CA VAL A 10 3.35 -6.70 12.34
C VAL A 10 4.74 -6.46 12.94
N PRO A 11 4.83 -6.07 14.22
CA PRO A 11 6.12 -5.94 14.89
C PRO A 11 6.72 -7.32 15.18
N VAL A 12 8.02 -7.45 14.92
CA VAL A 12 8.79 -8.67 15.22
C VAL A 12 9.88 -8.32 16.23
N VAL A 13 9.79 -8.87 17.44
CA VAL A 13 10.69 -8.56 18.56
C VAL A 13 11.30 -9.86 19.06
N ALA A 14 12.63 -9.87 19.19
CA ALA A 14 13.42 -11.06 19.55
C ALA A 14 13.10 -12.29 18.68
N GLY A 15 12.96 -12.09 17.37
CA GLY A 15 12.70 -13.14 16.38
C GLY A 15 11.27 -13.71 16.41
N ARG A 16 10.34 -13.10 17.16
CA ARG A 16 8.95 -13.54 17.25
C ARG A 16 8.01 -12.42 16.81
N PRO A 17 6.98 -12.72 16.01
CA PRO A 17 5.86 -11.79 15.83
C PRO A 17 5.25 -11.48 17.19
N GLN A 18 5.11 -10.21 17.52
CA GLN A 18 4.48 -9.75 18.76
C GLN A 18 3.35 -8.76 18.46
N PRO A 19 2.33 -9.14 17.68
CA PRO A 19 1.16 -8.29 17.55
C PRO A 19 0.57 -8.09 18.95
N ARG A 20 0.10 -6.88 19.28
CA ARG A 20 -0.59 -6.64 20.54
C ARG A 20 -1.83 -7.51 20.69
N ARG A 21 -2.47 -7.84 19.56
CA ARG A 21 -3.82 -8.43 19.51
C ARG A 21 -4.02 -9.32 18.29
N GLU A 22 -4.94 -10.27 18.41
CA GLU A 22 -5.14 -11.32 17.40
C GLU A 22 -6.29 -11.02 16.44
N GLY A 23 -7.34 -10.31 16.88
CA GLY A 23 -8.54 -10.07 16.05
C GLY A 23 -8.49 -8.81 15.19
N ASP A 24 -9.18 -8.81 14.04
CA ASP A 24 -9.20 -7.67 13.11
C ASP A 24 -9.69 -6.37 13.74
N SER A 25 -10.76 -6.42 14.56
CA SER A 25 -11.26 -5.25 15.30
C SER A 25 -10.18 -4.62 16.18
N GLU A 26 -9.40 -5.49 16.82
CA GLU A 26 -8.34 -5.08 17.71
C GLU A 26 -7.11 -4.55 16.97
N ARG A 27 -6.76 -5.17 15.83
CA ARG A 27 -5.67 -4.74 14.94
C ARG A 27 -5.99 -3.41 14.25
N LEU A 28 -7.26 -3.18 13.89
CA LEU A 28 -7.74 -1.88 13.43
C LEU A 28 -7.57 -0.80 14.52
N ARG A 29 -7.83 -1.16 15.78
CA ARG A 29 -7.67 -0.25 16.92
C ARG A 29 -6.20 0.04 17.26
N SER A 30 -5.31 -0.95 17.15
CA SER A 30 -3.88 -0.79 17.44
C SER A 30 -3.10 -0.11 16.31
N GLY A 31 -3.59 -0.17 15.07
CA GLY A 31 -2.89 0.28 13.88
C GLY A 31 -2.12 -0.83 13.15
N GLU A 32 -2.21 -2.07 13.63
CA GLU A 32 -1.57 -3.26 13.03
C GLU A 32 -2.30 -3.75 11.77
N LEU A 33 -3.53 -3.28 11.56
CA LEU A 33 -4.28 -3.44 10.32
C LEU A 33 -4.76 -2.06 9.85
N VAL A 34 -4.30 -1.65 8.67
CA VAL A 34 -4.75 -0.43 8.00
C VAL A 34 -5.56 -0.84 6.78
N TYR A 35 -6.83 -0.45 6.71
CA TYR A 35 -7.74 -0.86 5.63
C TYR A 35 -7.53 -0.06 4.33
N VAL A 36 -6.28 0.05 3.90
CA VAL A 36 -5.85 0.69 2.66
C VAL A 36 -4.86 -0.21 1.92
N GLY A 37 -4.92 -0.21 0.60
CA GLY A 37 -4.02 -0.97 -0.26
C GLY A 37 -3.90 -0.32 -1.64
N VAL A 38 -3.11 -0.93 -2.52
CA VAL A 38 -2.67 -0.28 -3.77
C VAL A 38 -3.63 -0.41 -4.95
N ALA A 39 -4.78 -1.07 -4.80
CA ALA A 39 -5.72 -1.23 -5.91
C ALA A 39 -7.17 -0.88 -5.57
N ARG A 40 -7.70 -1.38 -4.45
CA ARG A 40 -9.14 -1.44 -4.21
C ARG A 40 -9.69 -0.34 -3.31
N THR A 41 -8.85 0.47 -2.70
CA THR A 41 -9.29 1.48 -1.73
C THR A 41 -10.00 2.63 -2.47
N PRO A 42 -11.28 2.91 -2.17
CA PRO A 42 -11.97 4.08 -2.72
C PRO A 42 -11.27 5.38 -2.29
N LEU A 43 -11.03 6.31 -3.21
CA LEU A 43 -10.31 7.55 -2.86
C LEU A 43 -11.08 8.44 -1.88
N CYS A 44 -12.42 8.43 -1.93
CA CYS A 44 -13.26 9.13 -0.96
C CYS A 44 -13.09 8.62 0.49
N ALA A 45 -12.50 7.44 0.70
CA ALA A 45 -12.19 6.93 2.04
C ALA A 45 -10.82 7.43 2.57
N LEU A 46 -9.99 8.05 1.73
CA LEU A 46 -8.64 8.49 2.12
C LEU A 46 -8.60 9.92 2.68
N ALA A 47 -9.46 10.80 2.20
CA ALA A 47 -9.51 12.19 2.65
C ALA A 47 -10.85 12.86 2.30
N GLU A 48 -11.28 13.78 3.16
CA GLU A 48 -12.43 14.66 2.90
C GLU A 48 -12.06 15.86 2.01
N ARG A 49 -10.78 16.22 1.97
CA ARG A 49 -10.23 17.31 1.16
C ARG A 49 -8.91 16.93 0.49
N ILE A 50 -8.70 17.43 -0.71
CA ILE A 50 -7.48 17.17 -1.49
C ILE A 50 -7.01 18.44 -2.22
N GLY A 51 -5.69 18.64 -2.22
CA GLY A 51 -5.04 19.75 -2.90
C GLY A 51 -4.81 19.46 -4.38
N TRP A 52 -5.16 20.43 -5.22
CA TRP A 52 -4.91 20.38 -6.66
C TRP A 52 -4.66 21.79 -7.19
N ARG A 53 -3.54 21.98 -7.91
CA ARG A 53 -3.13 23.28 -8.49
C ARG A 53 -3.13 24.44 -7.48
N GLY A 54 -2.72 24.17 -6.25
CA GLY A 54 -2.64 25.17 -5.17
C GLY A 54 -3.98 25.48 -4.50
N VAL A 55 -5.06 24.79 -4.87
CA VAL A 55 -6.41 24.98 -4.30
C VAL A 55 -6.84 23.69 -3.60
N GLU A 56 -7.47 23.82 -2.43
CA GLU A 56 -8.05 22.70 -1.69
C GLU A 56 -9.51 22.48 -2.11
N TYR A 57 -9.83 21.27 -2.56
CA TYR A 57 -11.17 20.84 -2.97
C TYR A 57 -11.79 19.94 -1.90
N ASN A 58 -13.11 20.04 -1.72
CA ASN A 58 -13.88 18.98 -1.07
C ASN A 58 -13.93 17.76 -2.00
N VAL A 59 -13.78 16.58 -1.43
CA VAL A 59 -13.80 15.32 -2.17
C VAL A 59 -15.24 14.86 -2.34
N MET A 60 -15.60 14.41 -3.54
CA MET A 60 -16.88 13.76 -3.81
C MET A 60 -16.97 12.43 -3.06
N ASN A 61 -18.03 12.21 -2.28
CA ASN A 61 -18.27 10.99 -1.50
C ASN A 61 -18.85 9.84 -2.33
N GLU A 62 -18.42 9.70 -3.58
CA GLU A 62 -18.84 8.64 -4.50
C GLU A 62 -17.66 7.77 -4.92
N TRP A 63 -17.95 6.52 -5.27
CA TRP A 63 -16.94 5.56 -5.72
C TRP A 63 -16.58 5.80 -7.19
N PHE A 64 -15.95 6.94 -7.48
CA PHE A 64 -15.49 7.27 -8.85
C PHE A 64 -14.10 6.74 -9.17
N ALA A 65 -13.21 6.68 -8.17
CA ALA A 65 -11.83 6.28 -8.36
C ALA A 65 -11.33 5.45 -7.17
N THR A 66 -10.32 4.64 -7.45
CA THR A 66 -9.63 3.80 -6.45
C THR A 66 -8.14 4.08 -6.44
N THR A 67 -7.41 3.51 -5.48
CA THR A 67 -5.95 3.54 -5.45
C THR A 67 -5.31 2.91 -6.69
N ALA A 68 -5.99 2.00 -7.41
CA ALA A 68 -5.50 1.54 -8.70
C ALA A 68 -5.36 2.69 -9.72
N ASP A 69 -6.28 3.65 -9.72
CA ASP A 69 -6.21 4.82 -10.61
C ASP A 69 -5.03 5.73 -10.27
N VAL A 70 -4.74 5.88 -8.98
CA VAL A 70 -3.56 6.60 -8.50
C VAL A 70 -2.30 5.93 -9.02
N PHE A 71 -2.10 4.65 -8.69
CA PHE A 71 -0.85 3.97 -8.98
C PHE A 71 -0.67 3.61 -10.46
N ARG A 72 -1.77 3.52 -11.23
CA ARG A 72 -1.69 3.45 -12.69
C ARG A 72 -1.19 4.76 -13.28
N LEU A 73 -1.71 5.90 -12.81
CA LEU A 73 -1.30 7.20 -13.34
C LEU A 73 0.08 7.64 -12.85
N THR A 74 0.55 7.17 -11.69
CA THR A 74 1.94 7.36 -11.25
C THR A 74 2.92 6.37 -11.87
N GLY A 75 2.43 5.23 -12.40
CA GLY A 75 3.25 4.19 -13.02
C GLY A 75 3.88 3.22 -12.00
N GLU A 76 3.34 3.15 -10.79
CA GLU A 76 3.84 2.29 -9.71
C GLU A 76 3.06 0.95 -9.60
N LEU A 77 1.87 0.85 -10.22
CA LEU A 77 1.10 -0.40 -10.22
C LEU A 77 1.52 -1.31 -11.37
N ALA A 78 2.08 -2.47 -11.04
CA ALA A 78 2.37 -3.49 -12.04
C ALA A 78 1.07 -3.98 -12.71
N PRO A 79 1.03 -4.16 -14.06
CA PRO A 79 -0.19 -4.58 -14.76
C PRO A 79 -0.82 -5.87 -14.22
N GLY A 80 0.01 -6.83 -13.77
CA GLY A 80 -0.47 -8.09 -13.18
C GLY A 80 -1.21 -7.94 -11.84
N HIS A 81 -1.07 -6.80 -11.16
CA HIS A 81 -1.74 -6.48 -9.90
C HIS A 81 -3.02 -5.64 -10.11
N ASP A 82 -3.23 -5.08 -11.30
CA ASP A 82 -4.43 -4.32 -11.67
C ASP A 82 -5.53 -5.24 -12.21
N GLN A 83 -6.03 -6.13 -11.36
CA GLN A 83 -6.91 -7.23 -11.76
C GLN A 83 -8.41 -6.87 -11.77
N HIS A 84 -8.82 -5.82 -11.05
CA HIS A 84 -10.23 -5.48 -10.87
C HIS A 84 -10.73 -4.49 -11.92
N ALA A 85 -12.01 -4.56 -12.30
CA ALA A 85 -12.60 -3.53 -13.17
C ALA A 85 -12.42 -2.13 -12.55
N ALA A 86 -12.32 -1.11 -13.42
CA ALA A 86 -12.35 0.27 -12.95
C ALA A 86 -13.70 0.58 -12.29
N ALA A 87 -13.73 1.54 -11.36
CA ALA A 87 -14.93 1.84 -10.58
C ALA A 87 -16.14 2.27 -11.44
N ASP A 88 -15.88 2.89 -12.60
CA ASP A 88 -16.90 3.27 -13.59
C ASP A 88 -17.15 2.21 -14.68
N GLY A 89 -16.51 1.04 -14.59
CA GLY A 89 -16.53 0.00 -15.64
C GLY A 89 -15.83 0.40 -16.95
N GLY A 90 -15.19 1.57 -17.00
CA GLY A 90 -14.54 2.10 -18.18
C GLY A 90 -13.13 1.56 -18.43
N SER A 91 -12.47 2.13 -19.44
CA SER A 91 -11.09 1.80 -19.78
C SER A 91 -10.11 2.09 -18.65
N LYS A 92 -9.07 1.25 -18.56
CA LYS A 92 -7.91 1.44 -17.69
C LYS A 92 -6.76 2.18 -18.37
N ASP A 93 -7.01 2.85 -19.48
CA ASP A 93 -6.00 3.71 -20.11
C ASP A 93 -5.82 5.01 -19.31
N VAL A 94 -4.84 5.82 -19.73
CA VAL A 94 -4.56 7.12 -19.12
C VAL A 94 -5.80 8.02 -19.15
N ALA A 95 -6.51 8.06 -20.28
CA ALA A 95 -7.69 8.90 -20.43
C ALA A 95 -8.83 8.49 -19.47
N GLY A 96 -9.14 7.20 -19.35
CA GLY A 96 -10.14 6.71 -18.40
C GLY A 96 -9.76 6.94 -16.95
N THR A 97 -8.48 6.76 -16.64
CA THR A 97 -7.95 7.04 -15.29
C THR A 97 -8.07 8.52 -14.93
N CYS A 98 -7.70 9.43 -15.84
CA CYS A 98 -7.85 10.88 -15.63
C CYS A 98 -9.32 11.28 -15.44
N ARG A 99 -10.25 10.73 -16.23
CA ARG A 99 -11.70 11.00 -16.06
C ARG A 99 -12.18 10.63 -14.66
N ARG A 100 -11.83 9.44 -14.16
CA ARG A 100 -12.21 9.00 -12.80
C ARG A 100 -11.61 9.89 -11.72
N LEU A 101 -10.33 10.25 -11.83
CA LEU A 101 -9.66 11.14 -10.86
C LEU A 101 -10.26 12.55 -10.85
N ALA A 102 -10.56 13.12 -12.01
CA ALA A 102 -11.18 14.45 -12.13
C ALA A 102 -12.54 14.52 -11.40
N ARG A 103 -13.36 13.46 -11.55
CA ARG A 103 -14.67 13.39 -10.89
C ARG A 103 -14.58 13.44 -9.37
N MET A 104 -13.48 13.00 -8.76
CA MET A 104 -13.29 13.09 -7.31
C MET A 104 -13.34 14.52 -6.77
N ILE A 105 -13.08 15.52 -7.63
CA ILE A 105 -13.11 16.95 -7.28
C ILE A 105 -14.09 17.74 -8.17
N GLY A 106 -15.10 17.07 -8.74
CA GLY A 106 -16.17 17.71 -9.50
C GLY A 106 -15.79 18.17 -10.92
N HIS A 107 -14.68 17.68 -11.46
CA HIS A 107 -14.20 18.00 -12.80
C HIS A 107 -14.46 16.87 -13.81
N ASP A 108 -14.36 17.20 -15.11
CA ASP A 108 -14.22 16.23 -16.20
C ASP A 108 -12.73 16.05 -16.57
N GLY A 109 -12.37 14.88 -17.09
CA GLY A 109 -10.99 14.59 -17.50
C GLY A 109 -10.45 15.56 -18.58
N ARG A 110 -11.31 16.23 -19.33
CA ARG A 110 -10.92 17.25 -20.34
C ARG A 110 -10.59 18.62 -19.75
N ASP A 111 -10.89 18.87 -18.48
CA ASP A 111 -10.73 20.19 -17.85
C ASP A 111 -9.26 20.55 -17.58
N ALA A 112 -8.35 19.56 -17.64
CA ALA A 112 -6.92 19.77 -17.45
C ALA A 112 -6.08 18.74 -18.22
N GLY A 113 -4.77 18.98 -18.30
CA GLY A 113 -3.84 18.11 -19.00
C GLY A 113 -3.46 16.86 -18.18
N PRO A 114 -2.88 15.82 -18.82
CA PRO A 114 -2.42 14.61 -18.14
C PRO A 114 -1.45 14.88 -16.97
N ALA A 115 -0.62 15.92 -17.08
CA ALA A 115 0.30 16.32 -16.02
C ALA A 115 -0.42 16.80 -14.75
N ASP A 116 -1.50 17.57 -14.89
CA ASP A 116 -2.30 18.06 -13.77
C ASP A 116 -3.02 16.91 -13.06
N TRP A 117 -3.55 15.94 -13.83
CA TRP A 117 -4.17 14.75 -13.25
C TRP A 117 -3.15 13.83 -12.57
N ARG A 118 -1.94 13.73 -13.12
CA ARG A 118 -0.84 13.02 -12.45
C ARG A 118 -0.44 13.71 -11.15
N ALA A 119 -0.47 15.05 -11.09
CA ALA A 119 -0.25 15.79 -9.84
C ALA A 119 -1.35 15.49 -8.80
N LEU A 120 -2.61 15.40 -9.22
CA LEU A 120 -3.70 14.96 -8.34
C LEU A 120 -3.49 13.52 -7.83
N ALA A 121 -3.09 12.59 -8.70
CA ALA A 121 -2.74 11.23 -8.30
C ALA A 121 -1.59 11.22 -7.26
N GLN A 122 -0.57 12.06 -7.45
CA GLN A 122 0.50 12.20 -6.46
C GLN A 122 -0.02 12.73 -5.12
N ALA A 123 -0.96 13.69 -5.11
CA ALA A 123 -1.58 14.14 -3.87
C ALA A 123 -2.30 13.00 -3.13
N TRP A 124 -3.06 12.17 -3.86
CA TRP A 124 -3.72 10.98 -3.28
C TRP A 124 -2.73 9.94 -2.76
N ARG A 125 -1.65 9.69 -3.50
CA ARG A 125 -0.54 8.83 -3.05
C ARG A 125 0.03 9.32 -1.72
N GLN A 126 0.24 10.62 -1.56
CA GLN A 126 0.72 11.18 -0.30
C GLN A 126 -0.29 11.01 0.84
N ARG A 127 -1.59 11.14 0.60
CA ARG A 127 -2.64 10.86 1.61
C ARG A 127 -2.61 9.40 2.05
N LEU A 128 -2.48 8.46 1.12
CA LEU A 128 -2.39 7.03 1.44
C LEU A 128 -1.10 6.72 2.22
N LEU A 129 0.05 7.25 1.80
CA LEU A 129 1.32 7.08 2.52
C LEU A 129 1.24 7.64 3.93
N GLN A 130 0.68 8.84 4.10
CA GLN A 130 0.52 9.44 5.43
C GLN A 130 -0.36 8.57 6.32
N ARG A 131 -1.47 8.01 5.79
CA ARG A 131 -2.35 7.10 6.53
C ARG A 131 -1.62 5.84 7.02
N ILE A 132 -0.76 5.26 6.18
CA ILE A 132 0.04 4.09 6.58
C ILE A 132 1.11 4.51 7.59
N LEU A 133 1.80 5.64 7.34
CA LEU A 133 2.83 6.18 8.24
C LEU A 133 2.28 6.46 9.64
N ASP A 134 1.11 7.08 9.76
CA ASP A 134 0.49 7.37 11.06
C ASP A 134 0.25 6.09 11.88
N ASN A 135 -0.16 5.00 11.23
CA ASN A 135 -0.37 3.71 11.90
C ASN A 135 0.95 2.99 12.19
N LEU A 136 1.91 3.07 11.27
CA LEU A 136 3.25 2.53 11.47
C LEU A 136 3.93 3.19 12.67
N THR A 137 3.86 4.53 12.79
CA THR A 137 4.39 5.25 13.95
C THR A 137 3.74 4.79 15.25
N ARG A 138 2.41 4.62 15.29
CA ARG A 138 1.73 4.07 16.47
C ARG A 138 2.24 2.67 16.85
N VAL A 139 2.48 1.81 15.87
CA VAL A 139 3.04 0.46 16.11
C VAL A 139 4.49 0.56 16.58
N LEU A 140 5.30 1.45 16.01
CA LEU A 140 6.68 1.65 16.47
C LEU A 140 6.73 2.14 17.92
N ASP A 141 5.92 3.13 18.29
CA ASP A 141 5.85 3.67 19.65
C ASP A 141 5.30 2.66 20.67
N ALA A 142 4.52 1.69 20.18
CA ALA A 142 3.84 0.69 20.99
C ALA A 142 4.72 -0.51 21.38
N HIS A 143 5.88 -0.69 20.74
CA HIS A 143 6.73 -1.87 20.87
C HIS A 143 8.19 -1.49 21.13
N PRO A 144 8.97 -2.32 21.85
CA PRO A 144 10.37 -2.06 22.14
C PRO A 144 11.26 -2.40 20.93
N LEU A 145 11.00 -1.77 19.78
CA LEU A 145 11.81 -1.91 18.57
C LEU A 145 12.95 -0.88 18.60
N PRO A 146 14.19 -1.28 18.27
CA PRO A 146 15.28 -0.32 18.18
C PRO A 146 15.07 0.66 17.01
N ALA A 147 15.71 1.82 17.09
CA ALA A 147 15.53 2.92 16.12
C ALA A 147 15.96 2.52 14.70
N ASP A 148 16.89 1.57 14.59
CA ASP A 148 17.41 1.01 13.35
C ASP A 148 16.69 -0.27 12.89
N ALA A 149 15.66 -0.73 13.60
CA ALA A 149 14.90 -1.92 13.20
C ALA A 149 14.39 -1.77 11.75
N ALA A 150 14.77 -2.72 10.90
CA ALA A 150 14.44 -2.73 9.49
C ALA A 150 12.93 -2.90 9.25
N ILE A 151 12.46 -2.36 8.13
CA ILE A 151 11.10 -2.58 7.62
C ILE A 151 11.17 -3.65 6.53
N VAL A 152 10.47 -4.77 6.77
CA VAL A 152 10.34 -5.84 5.78
C VAL A 152 9.14 -5.57 4.87
N GLY A 153 9.38 -5.36 3.58
CA GLY A 153 8.36 -5.09 2.58
C GLY A 153 7.88 -6.35 1.87
N ALA A 154 6.56 -6.58 1.85
CA ALA A 154 5.90 -7.66 1.12
C ALA A 154 4.61 -7.15 0.46
N GLY A 155 4.05 -7.96 -0.44
CA GLY A 155 2.82 -7.69 -1.15
C GLY A 155 3.00 -6.85 -2.41
N CYS A 156 1.93 -6.72 -3.19
CA CYS A 156 1.93 -5.96 -4.45
C CYS A 156 2.18 -4.45 -4.27
N GLY A 157 2.11 -3.94 -3.04
CA GLY A 157 2.40 -2.57 -2.65
C GLY A 157 3.74 -2.37 -1.93
N SER A 158 4.67 -3.33 -1.99
CA SER A 158 5.95 -3.26 -1.26
C SER A 158 6.79 -2.01 -1.55
N PHE A 159 6.63 -1.39 -2.73
CA PHE A 159 7.27 -0.11 -3.06
C PHE A 159 6.90 1.03 -2.09
N LEU A 160 5.70 0.98 -1.47
CA LEU A 160 5.33 1.93 -0.41
C LEU A 160 6.05 1.63 0.91
N ALA A 161 6.36 0.37 1.21
CA ALA A 161 7.16 0.01 2.39
C ALA A 161 8.59 0.55 2.28
N GLN A 162 9.18 0.53 1.07
CA GLN A 162 10.47 1.15 0.79
C GLN A 162 10.44 2.67 1.04
N GLU A 163 9.42 3.37 0.55
CA GLU A 163 9.24 4.81 0.78
C GLU A 163 9.06 5.14 2.27
N LEU A 164 8.27 4.33 3.00
CA LEU A 164 8.07 4.52 4.44
C LEU A 164 9.37 4.32 5.23
N ALA A 165 10.18 3.33 4.87
CA ALA A 165 11.49 3.08 5.48
C ALA A 165 12.43 4.27 5.25
N ALA A 166 12.49 4.79 4.02
CA ALA A 166 13.28 5.99 3.70
C ALA A 166 12.86 7.20 4.53
N ARG A 167 11.55 7.46 4.71
CA ARG A 167 11.04 8.59 5.53
C ARG A 167 11.39 8.45 7.01
N LEU A 168 11.44 7.22 7.51
CA LEU A 168 11.76 6.93 8.90
C LEU A 168 13.27 6.77 9.15
N GLY A 169 14.10 6.87 8.11
CA GLY A 169 15.55 6.64 8.22
C GLY A 169 15.89 5.19 8.61
N ARG A 170 15.06 4.23 8.21
CA ARG A 170 15.22 2.79 8.51
C ARG A 170 15.64 2.02 7.26
N GLU A 171 16.32 0.90 7.47
CA GLU A 171 16.61 -0.04 6.38
C GLU A 171 15.31 -0.64 5.83
N HIS A 172 15.24 -0.77 4.50
CA HIS A 172 14.18 -1.54 3.84
C HIS A 172 14.74 -2.89 3.38
N LEU A 173 14.09 -3.97 3.80
CA LEU A 173 14.40 -5.33 3.37
C LEU A 173 13.22 -5.89 2.58
N PRO A 174 13.36 -6.23 1.29
CA PRO A 174 12.29 -6.92 0.58
C PRO A 174 12.16 -8.35 1.11
N PHE A 175 10.93 -8.85 1.24
CA PHE A 175 10.62 -10.11 1.91
C PHE A 175 11.36 -11.32 1.33
N HIS A 176 11.58 -11.37 0.03
CA HIS A 176 12.33 -12.46 -0.62
C HIS A 176 13.77 -12.61 -0.10
N ARG A 177 14.37 -11.57 0.50
CA ARG A 177 15.70 -11.66 1.13
C ARG A 177 15.68 -12.42 2.44
N MET A 178 14.51 -12.62 3.04
CA MET A 178 14.33 -13.41 4.25
C MET A 178 14.33 -14.92 3.99
N LEU A 179 14.16 -15.35 2.74
CA LEU A 179 13.95 -16.74 2.37
C LEU A 179 15.05 -17.23 1.43
N ALA A 180 15.40 -18.51 1.53
CA ALA A 180 16.25 -19.19 0.56
C ALA A 180 15.41 -19.55 -0.68
N ALA A 181 15.29 -18.62 -1.62
CA ALA A 181 14.55 -18.81 -2.88
C ALA A 181 15.38 -18.41 -4.11
N PRO A 182 15.19 -19.04 -5.28
CA PRO A 182 15.83 -18.60 -6.51
C PRO A 182 15.51 -17.14 -6.84
N GLN A 183 16.53 -16.36 -7.23
CA GLN A 183 16.40 -14.94 -7.56
C GLN A 183 15.34 -14.67 -8.66
N ALA A 184 15.15 -15.61 -9.58
CA ALA A 184 14.14 -15.53 -10.64
C ALA A 184 12.70 -15.48 -10.08
N LEU A 185 12.48 -15.91 -8.84
CA LEU A 185 11.17 -15.94 -8.18
C LEU A 185 10.96 -14.78 -7.21
N SER A 186 11.93 -13.86 -7.02
CA SER A 186 11.86 -12.83 -5.99
C SER A 186 10.56 -12.01 -6.01
N GLY A 187 10.08 -11.60 -7.19
CA GLY A 187 8.82 -10.86 -7.30
C GLY A 187 7.58 -11.66 -6.88
N TRP A 188 7.56 -12.96 -7.20
CA TRP A 188 6.52 -13.89 -6.74
C TRP A 188 6.62 -14.16 -5.24
N VAL A 189 7.84 -14.28 -4.70
CA VAL A 189 8.05 -14.46 -3.26
C VAL A 189 7.55 -13.24 -2.48
N ASP A 190 7.82 -12.02 -2.96
CA ASP A 190 7.32 -10.80 -2.31
C ASP A 190 5.78 -10.70 -2.39
N THR A 191 5.20 -11.01 -3.55
CA THR A 191 3.75 -10.83 -3.79
C THR A 191 2.91 -11.98 -3.22
N CYS A 192 3.44 -13.20 -3.22
CA CYS A 192 2.84 -14.40 -2.65
C CYS A 192 3.56 -14.80 -1.35
N ALA A 193 3.91 -13.82 -0.52
CA ALA A 193 4.63 -14.03 0.73
C ALA A 193 4.05 -15.14 1.62
N PRO A 194 2.71 -15.31 1.77
CA PRO A 194 2.17 -16.40 2.56
C PRO A 194 2.58 -17.80 2.08
N SER A 195 2.51 -18.07 0.77
CA SER A 195 2.84 -19.41 0.24
C SER A 195 4.34 -19.69 0.32
N ALA A 196 5.18 -18.67 0.07
CA ALA A 196 6.62 -18.79 0.24
C ALA A 196 7.03 -18.99 1.72
N ALA A 197 6.38 -18.29 2.64
CA ALA A 197 6.62 -18.40 4.08
C ALA A 197 6.32 -19.81 4.59
N VAL A 198 5.14 -20.37 4.29
CA VAL A 198 4.76 -21.71 4.76
C VAL A 198 5.65 -22.80 4.17
N ALA A 199 6.08 -22.68 2.91
CA ALA A 199 7.03 -23.60 2.29
C ALA A 199 8.39 -23.55 3.01
N SER A 200 8.89 -22.35 3.33
CA SER A 200 10.15 -22.18 4.05
C SER A 200 10.08 -22.71 5.48
N LEU A 201 8.98 -22.49 6.19
CA LEU A 201 8.77 -23.00 7.55
C LEU A 201 8.73 -24.53 7.57
N TYR A 202 8.06 -25.15 6.60
CA TYR A 202 8.02 -26.60 6.46
C TYR A 202 9.40 -27.20 6.16
N ALA A 203 10.15 -26.58 5.25
CA ALA A 203 11.51 -27.02 4.92
C ALA A 203 12.45 -26.89 6.15
N GLY A 204 12.35 -25.80 6.91
CA GLY A 204 13.13 -25.59 8.13
C GLY A 204 12.80 -26.57 9.25
N ALA A 205 11.52 -26.93 9.44
CA ALA A 205 11.12 -27.95 10.40
C ALA A 205 11.66 -29.34 10.04
N SER A 206 11.75 -29.65 8.75
CA SER A 206 12.24 -30.94 8.24
C SER A 206 13.76 -31.09 8.33
N ALA A 207 14.51 -30.00 8.50
CA ALA A 207 15.97 -30.02 8.64
C ALA A 207 16.45 -30.18 10.10
N CYS A 208 15.54 -30.00 11.08
CA CYS A 208 15.82 -30.12 12.51
C CYS A 208 15.28 -31.41 13.14
N GLY A 209 14.68 -32.31 12.35
CA GLY A 209 14.23 -33.64 12.77
C GLY A 209 15.12 -34.74 12.20
#